data_AF-A0AAQ4NQL2-F1
#
_entry.id   AF-A0AAQ4NQL2-F1
#
_cell.length_a   1.000
_cell.length_b   1.000
_cell.length_c   1.000
_cell.angle_alpha   90.00
_cell.angle_beta   90.00
_cell.angle_gamma   90.00
#
_symmetry.space_group_name_H-M   'P 1'
#
loop_
_entity.id
_entity.type
_entity.pdbx_description
1 polymer ?
#
loop_
_entity_poly.entity_id
_entity_poly.type
_entity_poly.pdbx_seq_one_letter_code
_entity_poly.pdbx_strand_id
1 'polypeptide(L)'
;MPAAHKRAFMDIAGFPGVVGVIDGTHVRIIAPSEDEAVFVNRKNFHSINVQIVFNAACKILDIVAKWPGSTHDARMLSESGIRQLFERRYVPANCHLLGESGYPCKPWLLTPYLQPRQGPQRNYNR
;
A
#
# COMPACT_ATOMS: atom_id res chain seq x y z
N MET A 1 -11.36 -13.16 11.33
CA MET A 1 -10.07 -12.45 11.11
C MET A 1 -10.27 -11.00 10.63
N PRO A 2 -11.11 -10.64 9.63
CA PRO A 2 -11.28 -9.23 9.20
C PRO A 2 -11.98 -8.31 10.22
N ALA A 3 -12.90 -8.85 11.03
CA ALA A 3 -13.69 -8.05 11.97
C ALA A 3 -12.84 -7.36 13.05
N ALA A 4 -11.79 -8.02 13.55
CA ALA A 4 -10.88 -7.46 14.54
C ALA A 4 -10.05 -6.30 13.95
N HIS A 5 -9.53 -6.46 12.73
CA HIS A 5 -8.79 -5.39 12.05
C HIS A 5 -9.68 -4.17 11.78
N LYS A 6 -10.93 -4.40 11.31
CA LYS A 6 -11.90 -3.31 11.10
C LYS A 6 -12.18 -2.50 12.34
N ARG A 7 -12.43 -3.19 13.46
CA ARG A 7 -12.70 -2.50 14.73
C ARG A 7 -11.48 -1.67 15.14
N ALA A 8 -10.29 -2.25 15.11
CA ALA A 8 -9.07 -1.55 15.50
C ALA A 8 -8.79 -0.29 14.66
N PHE A 9 -8.99 -0.34 13.34
CA PHE A 9 -8.86 0.87 12.51
C PHE A 9 -9.98 1.88 12.71
N MET A 10 -11.22 1.41 12.93
CA MET A 10 -12.35 2.27 13.26
C MET A 10 -12.07 3.07 14.55
N ASP A 11 -11.44 2.45 15.54
CA ASP A 11 -11.16 3.09 16.83
C ASP A 11 -10.01 4.12 16.73
N ILE A 12 -9.18 4.08 15.68
CA ILE A 12 -8.08 5.05 15.46
C ILE A 12 -8.60 6.37 14.88
N ALA A 13 -9.36 6.31 13.78
CA ALA A 13 -9.72 7.50 13.00
C ALA A 13 -11.20 7.54 12.56
N GLY A 14 -12.02 6.56 12.96
CA GLY A 14 -13.42 6.49 12.56
C GLY A 14 -13.65 6.14 11.09
N PHE A 15 -12.62 5.66 10.38
CA PHE A 15 -12.74 5.28 8.97
C PHE A 15 -13.26 3.83 8.84
N PRO A 16 -14.47 3.61 8.29
CA PRO A 16 -15.09 2.29 8.29
C PRO A 16 -14.43 1.33 7.30
N GLY A 17 -14.48 0.03 7.62
CA GLY A 17 -14.14 -1.05 6.68
C GLY A 17 -12.64 -1.26 6.44
N VAL A 18 -11.76 -0.47 7.03
CA VAL A 18 -10.30 -0.61 6.84
C VAL A 18 -9.81 -1.91 7.49
N VAL A 19 -9.09 -2.74 6.74
CA VAL A 19 -8.52 -4.01 7.23
C VAL A 19 -6.99 -4.03 7.21
N GLY A 20 -6.38 -3.02 6.59
CA GLY A 20 -4.94 -2.84 6.54
C GLY A 20 -4.56 -1.53 5.87
N VAL A 21 -3.29 -1.17 6.01
CA VAL A 21 -2.65 -0.07 5.29
C VAL A 21 -1.55 -0.64 4.42
N ILE A 22 -1.39 -0.13 3.21
CA ILE A 22 -0.39 -0.58 2.25
C ILE A 22 0.55 0.57 1.90
N ASP A 23 1.85 0.30 1.91
CA ASP A 23 2.86 1.29 1.55
C ASP A 23 4.06 0.65 0.84
N GLY A 24 4.76 1.45 0.05
CA GLY A 24 6.02 1.11 -0.60
C GLY A 24 7.22 1.71 0.15
N THR A 25 8.26 0.92 0.40
CA THR A 25 9.49 1.39 1.06
C THR A 25 10.73 0.89 0.35
N HIS A 26 11.79 1.71 0.35
CA HIS A 26 13.06 1.37 -0.27
C HIS A 26 14.06 0.84 0.75
N VAL A 27 14.45 -0.42 0.61
CA VAL A 27 15.56 -1.02 1.35
C VAL A 27 16.84 -0.78 0.55
N ARG A 28 17.77 -0.01 1.11
CA ARG A 28 19.03 0.33 0.44
C ARG A 28 19.89 -0.92 0.25
N ILE A 29 20.50 -1.04 -0.92
CA ILE A 29 21.45 -2.11 -1.24
C ILE A 29 22.77 -1.53 -1.74
N ILE A 30 23.80 -2.38 -1.76
CA ILE A 30 25.02 -2.11 -2.53
C ILE A 30 24.64 -2.22 -4.01
N ALA A 31 25.23 -1.36 -4.86
CA ALA A 31 25.00 -1.39 -6.29
C ALA A 31 25.25 -2.81 -6.84
N PRO A 32 24.27 -3.44 -7.50
CA PRO A 32 24.48 -4.73 -8.13
C PRO A 32 25.37 -4.57 -9.37
N SER A 33 26.05 -5.64 -9.78
CA SER A 33 26.90 -5.64 -10.98
C SER A 33 26.11 -5.80 -12.28
N GLU A 34 24.93 -6.42 -12.20
CA GLU A 34 24.02 -6.66 -13.33
C GLU A 34 22.82 -5.73 -13.24
N ASP A 35 22.42 -5.16 -14.38
CA ASP A 35 21.28 -4.24 -14.51
C ASP A 35 21.23 -3.14 -13.43
N GLU A 36 22.38 -2.65 -12.98
CA GLU A 36 22.54 -1.69 -11.88
C GLU A 36 21.54 -0.54 -11.91
N ALA A 37 21.36 0.06 -13.09
CA ALA A 37 20.50 1.21 -13.31
C ALA A 37 19.04 0.94 -12.91
N VAL A 38 18.53 -0.30 -13.01
CA VAL A 38 17.14 -0.61 -12.63
C VAL A 38 16.94 -0.59 -11.12
N PHE A 39 18.00 -0.65 -10.33
CA PHE A 39 17.92 -0.57 -8.88
C PHE A 39 17.98 0.87 -8.35
N VAL A 40 18.31 1.84 -9.19
CA VAL A 40 18.32 3.25 -8.83
C VAL A 40 16.88 3.76 -8.70
N ASN A 41 16.52 4.26 -7.52
CA ASN A 41 15.20 4.81 -7.25
C ASN A 41 15.10 6.32 -7.58
N ARG A 42 13.91 6.89 -7.42
CA ARG A 42 13.63 8.32 -7.60
C ARG A 42 14.45 9.28 -6.71
N LYS A 43 15.15 8.76 -5.69
CA LYS A 43 16.02 9.50 -4.78
C LYS A 43 17.51 9.28 -5.10
N ASN A 44 17.83 8.75 -6.28
CA ASN A 44 19.19 8.49 -6.77
C ASN A 44 20.02 7.57 -5.86
N PHE A 45 19.43 6.49 -5.35
CA PHE A 45 20.19 5.42 -4.70
C PHE A 45 19.67 4.01 -5.03
N HIS A 46 20.55 3.01 -4.94
CA HIS A 46 20.24 1.60 -5.17
C HIS A 46 19.36 1.03 -4.07
N SER A 47 18.26 0.40 -4.45
CA SER A 47 17.35 -0.20 -3.48
C SER A 47 16.56 -1.37 -4.06
N ILE A 48 16.03 -2.19 -3.15
CA ILE A 48 14.86 -3.03 -3.40
C ILE A 48 13.63 -2.22 -2.97
N ASN A 49 12.65 -2.05 -3.87
CA ASN A 49 11.35 -1.52 -3.50
C ASN A 49 10.51 -2.66 -2.89
N VAL A 50 9.99 -2.42 -1.69
CA VAL A 50 9.27 -3.38 -0.87
C VAL A 50 7.87 -2.85 -0.61
N GLN A 51 6.85 -3.60 -0.98
CA GLN A 51 5.47 -3.32 -0.58
C GLN A 51 5.14 -4.10 0.69
N ILE A 52 4.53 -3.43 1.66
CA ILE A 52 4.13 -4.05 2.93
C ILE A 52 2.70 -3.66 3.25
N VAL A 53 1.93 -4.62 3.75
CA VAL A 53 0.60 -4.40 4.32
C VAL A 53 0.67 -4.57 5.84
N PHE A 54 0.19 -3.60 6.60
CA PHE A 54 0.14 -3.65 8.07
C PHE A 54 -1.29 -3.63 8.58
N ASN A 55 -1.52 -4.25 9.74
CA ASN A 55 -2.73 -4.00 10.53
C ASN A 55 -2.56 -2.82 11.50
N ALA A 56 -3.63 -2.47 12.21
CA ALA A 56 -3.66 -1.37 13.19
C ALA A 56 -2.67 -1.55 14.36
N ALA A 57 -2.19 -2.77 14.62
CA ALA A 57 -1.18 -3.06 15.65
C ALA A 57 0.25 -3.10 15.08
N CYS A 58 0.46 -2.53 13.89
CA CYS A 58 1.73 -2.51 13.15
C CYS A 58 2.30 -3.91 12.85
N LYS A 59 1.44 -4.95 12.80
CA LYS A 59 1.86 -6.30 12.39
C LYS A 59 1.79 -6.43 10.88
N ILE A 60 2.82 -7.02 10.30
CA ILE A 60 2.88 -7.33 8.86
C ILE A 60 1.83 -8.39 8.53
N LEU A 61 0.97 -8.09 7.56
CA LEU A 61 -0.04 -8.99 7.01
C LEU A 61 0.39 -9.59 5.67
N ASP A 62 1.11 -8.82 4.86
CA ASP A 62 1.63 -9.23 3.55
C ASP A 62 2.90 -8.44 3.24
N ILE A 63 3.83 -9.05 2.50
CA ILE A 63 5.08 -8.42 2.09
C ILE A 63 5.52 -8.90 0.70
N VAL A 64 5.90 -7.96 -0.15
CA VAL A 64 6.51 -8.20 -1.47
C VAL A 64 7.84 -7.47 -1.53
N ALA A 65 8.95 -8.20 -1.35
CA ALA A 65 10.31 -7.65 -1.27
C ALA A 65 11.22 -8.14 -2.41
N LYS A 66 10.79 -7.94 -3.67
CA LYS A 66 11.48 -8.51 -4.84
C LYS A 66 11.72 -7.53 -5.99
N TRP A 67 11.26 -6.29 -5.88
CA TRP A 67 11.26 -5.35 -7.01
C TRP A 67 12.48 -4.45 -7.00
N PRO A 68 13.12 -4.18 -8.14
CA PRO A 68 14.18 -3.18 -8.24
C PRO A 68 13.69 -1.78 -7.84
N GLY A 69 14.59 -0.94 -7.33
CA GLY A 69 14.29 0.39 -6.80
C GLY A 69 13.66 1.37 -7.78
N SER A 70 13.79 1.16 -9.10
CA SER A 70 13.08 1.97 -10.11
C SER A 70 11.60 1.58 -10.27
N THR A 71 11.15 0.49 -9.67
CA THR A 71 9.79 -0.05 -9.86
C THR A 71 8.75 0.81 -9.14
N HIS A 72 7.73 1.25 -9.87
CA HIS A 72 6.58 1.98 -9.30
C HIS A 72 5.67 1.08 -8.47
N ASP A 73 5.11 1.63 -7.38
CA ASP A 73 4.24 0.90 -6.45
C ASP A 73 2.99 0.32 -7.11
N ALA A 74 2.43 1.03 -8.11
CA ALA A 74 1.32 0.55 -8.92
C ALA A 74 1.64 -0.77 -9.66
N ARG A 75 2.88 -0.94 -10.15
CA ARG A 75 3.34 -2.19 -10.78
C ARG A 75 3.54 -3.29 -9.74
N MET A 76 4.06 -2.94 -8.56
CA MET A 76 4.19 -3.93 -7.49
C MET A 76 2.81 -4.44 -7.04
N LEU A 77 1.82 -3.55 -6.91
CA LEU A 77 0.44 -3.92 -6.62
C LEU A 77 -0.15 -4.83 -7.70
N SER A 78 0.06 -4.54 -8.99
CA SER A 78 -0.51 -5.34 -10.07
C SER A 78 -0.03 -6.80 -10.01
N GLU A 79 1.17 -7.03 -9.51
CA GLU A 79 1.80 -8.35 -9.37
C GLU A 79 1.69 -8.95 -7.95
N SER A 80 0.99 -8.28 -7.04
CA SER A 80 0.89 -8.68 -5.63
C SER A 80 -0.16 -9.77 -5.39
N GLY A 81 0.09 -10.63 -4.40
CA GLY A 81 -0.90 -11.60 -3.92
C GLY A 81 -2.11 -10.91 -3.28
N ILE A 82 -1.88 -9.80 -2.57
CA ILE A 82 -2.96 -9.04 -1.91
C ILE A 82 -3.99 -8.52 -2.93
N ARG A 83 -3.54 -8.03 -4.09
CA ARG A 83 -4.46 -7.65 -5.18
C ARG A 83 -5.36 -8.82 -5.57
N GLN A 84 -4.80 -10.02 -5.75
CA GLN A 84 -5.58 -11.19 -6.16
C GLN A 84 -6.61 -11.59 -5.10
N LEU A 85 -6.27 -11.49 -3.81
CA LEU A 85 -7.19 -11.79 -2.71
C LEU A 85 -8.43 -10.88 -2.73
N PHE A 86 -8.22 -9.58 -2.96
CA PHE A 86 -9.32 -8.63 -3.07
C PHE A 86 -10.11 -8.78 -4.37
N GLU A 87 -9.45 -8.91 -5.52
CA GLU A 87 -10.11 -9.01 -6.83
C GLU A 87 -10.88 -10.33 -6.98
N ARG A 88 -10.42 -11.42 -6.37
CA ARG A 88 -11.12 -12.73 -6.34
C ARG A 88 -12.14 -12.86 -5.20
N ARG A 89 -12.39 -11.77 -4.45
CA ARG A 89 -13.38 -11.72 -3.35
C ARG A 89 -13.14 -12.71 -2.22
N TYR A 90 -11.89 -13.09 -1.97
CA TYR A 90 -11.52 -13.80 -0.74
C TYR A 90 -11.59 -12.86 0.47
N VAL A 91 -11.43 -11.56 0.25
CA VAL A 91 -11.71 -10.51 1.24
C VAL A 91 -13.14 -9.99 1.03
N PRO A 92 -13.95 -9.85 2.11
CA PRO A 92 -15.32 -9.33 1.99
C PRO A 92 -15.38 -7.94 1.35
N ALA A 93 -16.40 -7.68 0.53
CA ALA A 93 -16.52 -6.46 -0.29
C ALA A 93 -16.56 -5.14 0.50
N ASN A 94 -16.94 -5.17 1.78
CA ASN A 94 -16.94 -4.02 2.67
C ASN A 94 -15.60 -3.84 3.42
N CYS A 95 -14.52 -4.41 2.89
CA CYS A 95 -13.16 -4.25 3.40
C CYS A 95 -12.31 -3.45 2.42
N HIS A 96 -11.46 -2.58 2.96
CA HIS A 96 -10.58 -1.75 2.15
C HIS A 96 -9.17 -1.72 2.75
N LEU A 97 -8.18 -1.54 1.89
CA LEU A 97 -6.85 -1.06 2.26
C LEU A 97 -6.82 0.46 2.10
N LEU A 98 -6.06 1.14 2.96
CA LEU A 98 -5.64 2.52 2.71
C LEU A 98 -4.22 2.50 2.14
N GLY A 99 -3.98 3.22 1.05
CA GLY A 99 -2.66 3.35 0.43
C GLY A 99 -2.25 4.80 0.19
N GLU A 100 -0.96 5.03 0.01
CA GLU A 100 -0.48 6.35 -0.42
C GLU A 100 -0.90 6.69 -1.86
N SER A 101 -0.73 7.95 -2.26
CA SER A 101 -1.16 8.44 -3.58
C SER A 101 -0.38 7.84 -4.77
N GLY A 102 0.70 7.10 -4.52
CA GLY A 102 1.43 6.34 -5.54
C GLY A 102 0.64 5.14 -6.07
N TYR A 103 -0.39 4.70 -5.34
CA TYR A 103 -1.24 3.59 -5.73
C TYR A 103 -2.48 4.05 -6.54
N PRO A 104 -3.06 3.17 -7.38
CA PRO A 104 -4.34 3.44 -8.01
C PRO A 104 -5.49 3.34 -7.00
N CYS A 105 -6.46 4.24 -7.10
CA CYS A 105 -7.71 4.13 -6.36
C CYS A 105 -8.60 3.02 -6.95
N LYS A 106 -9.07 2.09 -6.11
CA LYS A 106 -9.92 0.95 -6.45
C LYS A 106 -11.02 0.79 -5.39
N PRO A 107 -12.11 0.02 -5.65
CA PRO A 107 -13.15 -0.23 -4.65
C PRO A 107 -12.67 -0.82 -3.31
N TRP A 108 -11.51 -1.48 -3.33
CA TRP A 108 -10.88 -2.10 -2.17
C TRP A 108 -9.53 -1.45 -1.77
N LEU A 109 -9.05 -0.45 -2.51
CA LEU A 109 -7.82 0.29 -2.21
C LEU A 109 -8.09 1.78 -2.31
N LEU A 110 -8.19 2.43 -1.17
CA LEU A 110 -8.55 3.83 -1.05
C LEU A 110 -7.29 4.66 -0.89
N THR A 111 -7.13 5.68 -1.72
CA THR A 111 -5.99 6.60 -1.72
C THR A 111 -6.46 8.03 -1.45
N PRO A 112 -5.61 8.91 -0.90
CA PRO A 112 -5.98 10.29 -0.63
C PRO A 112 -6.28 11.07 -1.92
N TYR A 113 -7.13 12.08 -1.83
CA TYR A 113 -7.24 13.11 -2.88
C TYR A 113 -5.96 13.93 -2.92
N LEU A 114 -5.29 14.03 -4.08
CA LEU A 114 -4.05 14.82 -4.21
C LEU A 114 -4.27 16.33 -4.01
N GLN A 115 -5.43 16.83 -4.41
CA GLN A 115 -5.81 18.24 -4.29
C GLN A 115 -7.24 18.31 -3.71
N PRO A 116 -7.41 18.08 -2.40
CA PRO A 116 -8.74 18.01 -1.80
C PRO A 116 -9.38 19.40 -1.76
N ARG A 117 -10.62 19.50 -2.23
CA ARG A 117 -11.47 20.67 -2.00
C ARG A 117 -11.92 20.73 -0.54
N GLN A 118 -12.29 21.93 -0.07
CA GLN A 118 -12.87 22.08 1.26
C GLN A 118 -14.12 21.20 1.44
N GLY A 119 -14.38 20.79 2.68
CA GLY A 119 -15.50 19.92 3.02
C GLY A 119 -15.15 18.43 2.89
N PRO A 120 -15.99 17.60 2.23
CA PRO A 120 -15.88 16.14 2.31
C PRO A 120 -14.53 15.55 1.88
N GLN A 121 -13.89 16.09 0.83
CA GLN A 121 -12.60 15.57 0.35
C GLN A 121 -11.48 15.83 1.35
N ARG A 122 -11.48 17.01 1.99
CA ARG A 122 -10.52 17.34 3.04
C ARG A 122 -10.75 16.52 4.31
N ASN A 123 -12.02 16.24 4.64
CA ASN A 123 -12.37 15.37 5.78
C ASN A 123 -11.98 13.91 5.51
N TYR A 124 -12.11 13.43 4.27
CA TYR A 124 -11.68 12.10 3.88
C TYR A 124 -10.15 11.90 4.00
N ASN A 125 -9.36 12.93 3.71
CA ASN A 125 -7.90 12.90 3.85
C ASN A 125 -7.39 13.13 5.28
N ARG A 126 -8.28 13.40 6.26
CA ARG A 126 -7.92 13.78 7.63
C ARG A 126 -7.96 12.58 8.55
#